data_AF-Q7VU87-F1
#
_entry.id   AF-Q7VU87-F1
#
_cell.length_a   1.000
_cell.length_b   1.000
_cell.length_c   1.000
_cell.angle_alpha   90.00
_cell.angle_beta   90.00
_cell.angle_gamma   90.00
#
_symmetry.space_group_name_H-M   'P 1'
#
loop_
_entity.id
_entity.type
_entity.pdbx_description
1 polymer ?
#
loop_
_entity_poly.entity_id
_entity_poly.type
_entity_poly.pdbx_seq_one_letter_code
_entity_poly.pdbx_strand_id
1 'polypeptide(L)'
;MSASAQPPASLTHFSPAELDMLAKTADALSAYLGKPVLAEVALGDEGTEWVTFGVALDTDADETDDAAPHVQMGGAGARLLGGRGGLPDSDTESYDCLYLWAVQISLVEGERFIKLDQDGDECAWSDQLTDVLPFALSEDELPPDDDEDDEDDEDGADDDGPGHNGDTHRH
;
A
#
# COMPACT_ATOMS: atom_id res chain seq x y z
N MET A 1 7.60 15.17 -45.76
CA MET A 1 7.19 15.88 -44.54
C MET A 1 6.59 14.85 -43.59
N SER A 2 7.40 14.20 -42.77
CA SER A 2 6.87 13.30 -41.74
C SER A 2 6.51 14.17 -40.55
N ALA A 3 5.21 14.34 -40.28
CA ALA A 3 4.77 14.95 -39.05
C ALA A 3 5.01 13.93 -37.94
N SER A 4 6.10 14.10 -37.19
CA SER A 4 6.25 13.47 -35.88
C SER A 4 5.20 14.10 -34.96
N ALA A 5 3.98 13.60 -35.05
CA ALA A 5 2.92 13.86 -34.08
C ALA A 5 3.27 13.07 -32.80
N GLN A 6 4.32 13.51 -32.13
CA GLN A 6 4.64 13.05 -30.78
C GLN A 6 3.40 13.35 -29.94
N PRO A 7 2.80 12.35 -29.26
CA PRO A 7 1.66 12.58 -28.41
C PRO A 7 1.98 13.70 -27.41
N PRO A 8 1.01 14.57 -27.06
CA PRO A 8 1.24 15.53 -25.99
C PRO A 8 1.67 14.76 -24.72
N ALA A 9 2.68 15.26 -24.00
CA ALA A 9 3.23 14.60 -22.82
C ALA A 9 2.15 14.25 -21.76
N SER A 10 1.03 14.98 -21.74
CA SER A 10 -0.16 14.69 -20.94
C SER A 10 -0.79 13.30 -21.19
N LEU A 11 -0.50 12.65 -22.32
CA LEU A 11 -0.95 11.30 -22.67
C LEU A 11 0.10 10.22 -22.43
N THR A 12 1.38 10.57 -22.32
CA THR A 12 2.47 9.61 -22.08
C THR A 12 2.98 9.61 -20.63
N HIS A 13 2.68 10.64 -19.84
CA HIS A 13 3.11 10.77 -18.45
C HIS A 13 1.92 10.76 -17.48
N PHE A 14 2.14 10.31 -16.25
CA PHE A 14 1.15 10.38 -15.18
C PHE A 14 0.98 11.83 -14.72
N SER A 15 -0.27 12.23 -14.48
CA SER A 15 -0.57 13.51 -13.86
C SER A 15 -0.15 13.52 -12.38
N PRO A 16 0.10 14.69 -11.77
CA PRO A 16 0.44 14.76 -10.34
C PRO A 16 -0.62 14.12 -9.42
N ALA A 17 -1.89 14.12 -9.81
CA ALA A 17 -2.96 13.47 -9.06
C ALA A 17 -2.94 11.94 -9.22
N GLU A 18 -2.58 11.43 -10.41
CA GLU A 18 -2.39 9.98 -10.64
C GLU A 18 -1.19 9.46 -9.83
N LEU A 19 -0.09 10.21 -9.78
CA LEU A 19 1.07 9.88 -8.96
C LEU A 19 0.76 9.89 -7.45
N ASP A 20 -0.07 10.81 -6.98
CA ASP A 20 -0.53 10.88 -5.59
C ASP A 20 -1.43 9.68 -5.22
N MET A 21 -2.28 9.21 -6.15
CA MET A 21 -3.06 7.97 -5.97
C MET A 21 -2.16 6.72 -5.93
N LEU A 22 -1.14 6.65 -6.78
CA LEU A 22 -0.15 5.54 -6.78
C LEU A 22 0.67 5.52 -5.49
N ALA A 23 1.12 6.70 -5.03
CA ALA A 23 1.78 6.89 -3.74
C ALA A 23 0.94 6.34 -2.58
N LYS A 24 -0.31 6.81 -2.45
CA LYS A 24 -1.26 6.33 -1.42
C LYS A 24 -1.54 4.83 -1.52
N THR A 25 -1.53 4.27 -2.73
CA THR A 25 -1.71 2.82 -2.92
C THR A 25 -0.51 2.03 -2.37
N ALA A 26 0.72 2.52 -2.57
CA ALA A 26 1.93 1.91 -1.99
C ALA A 26 1.95 2.02 -0.46
N ASP A 27 1.52 3.16 0.09
CA ASP A 27 1.42 3.36 1.54
C ASP A 27 0.33 2.47 2.16
N ALA A 28 -0.84 2.34 1.51
CA ALA A 28 -1.90 1.43 1.93
C ALA A 28 -1.47 -0.05 1.83
N LEU A 29 -0.76 -0.45 0.77
CA LEU A 29 -0.15 -1.77 0.66
C LEU A 29 0.88 -2.03 1.75
N SER A 30 1.69 -1.02 2.11
CA SER A 30 2.68 -1.14 3.19
C SER A 30 2.02 -1.40 4.53
N ALA A 31 0.94 -0.67 4.84
CA ALA A 31 0.15 -0.87 6.04
C ALA A 31 -0.56 -2.25 6.06
N TYR A 32 -1.13 -2.66 4.92
CA TYR A 32 -1.87 -3.93 4.79
C TYR A 32 -0.97 -5.16 4.89
N LEU A 33 0.21 -5.14 4.26
CA LEU A 33 1.17 -6.25 4.25
C LEU A 33 2.08 -6.25 5.49
N GLY A 34 2.15 -5.14 6.24
CA GLY A 34 3.11 -4.97 7.34
C GLY A 34 4.58 -4.95 6.89
N LYS A 35 4.83 -4.72 5.59
CA LYS A 35 6.16 -4.71 4.95
C LYS A 35 6.32 -3.43 4.12
N PRO A 36 7.53 -2.86 4.00
CA PRO A 36 7.74 -1.65 3.21
C PRO A 36 7.50 -1.90 1.72
N VAL A 37 6.53 -1.20 1.12
CA VAL A 37 6.27 -1.23 -0.33
C VAL A 37 6.79 0.03 -0.98
N LEU A 38 7.56 -0.15 -2.04
CA LEU A 38 8.07 0.91 -2.91
C LEU A 38 7.23 0.96 -4.19
N ALA A 39 6.96 2.18 -4.66
CA ALA A 39 6.43 2.44 -6.00
C ALA A 39 7.42 3.33 -6.74
N GLU A 40 7.90 2.90 -7.91
CA GLU A 40 8.89 3.65 -8.70
C GLU A 40 8.34 4.01 -10.08
N VAL A 41 8.45 5.28 -10.47
CA VAL A 41 8.13 5.74 -11.84
C VAL A 41 9.34 5.55 -12.73
N ALA A 42 9.20 4.67 -13.72
CA ALA A 42 10.15 4.50 -14.81
C ALA A 42 9.55 5.02 -16.14
N LEU A 43 10.40 5.14 -17.16
CA LEU A 43 10.01 5.47 -18.54
C LEU A 43 10.24 4.23 -19.40
N GLY A 44 9.21 3.77 -20.11
CA GLY A 44 9.29 2.67 -21.06
C GLY A 44 9.90 3.10 -22.41
N ASP A 45 10.26 2.13 -23.25
CA ASP A 45 10.93 2.35 -24.54
C ASP A 45 10.13 3.23 -25.52
N GLU A 46 8.80 3.23 -25.42
CA GLU A 46 7.91 4.06 -26.24
C GLU A 46 7.80 5.51 -25.74
N GLY A 47 8.44 5.84 -24.62
CA GLY A 47 8.36 7.16 -23.97
C GLY A 47 7.11 7.35 -23.11
N THR A 48 6.39 6.28 -22.80
CA THR A 48 5.30 6.25 -21.80
C THR A 48 5.85 5.95 -20.41
N GLU A 49 5.31 6.60 -19.39
CA GLU A 49 5.63 6.27 -18.00
C GLU A 49 4.94 4.98 -17.56
N TRP A 50 5.59 4.26 -16.65
CA TRP A 50 5.05 3.11 -15.96
C TRP A 50 5.49 3.16 -14.49
N VAL A 51 4.65 2.64 -13.60
CA VAL A 51 4.92 2.58 -12.16
C VAL A 51 4.94 1.13 -11.70
N THR A 52 6.10 0.71 -11.23
CA THR A 52 6.34 -0.63 -10.67
C THR A 52 6.12 -0.59 -9.17
N PHE A 53 5.44 -1.60 -8.63
CA PHE A 53 5.26 -1.81 -7.19
C PHE A 53 6.05 -3.03 -6.75
N GLY A 54 6.82 -2.89 -5.68
CA GLY A 54 7.57 -3.99 -5.08
C GLY A 54 7.67 -3.89 -3.56
N VAL A 55 7.68 -5.04 -2.88
CA VAL A 55 7.91 -5.11 -1.43
C VAL A 55 9.40 -5.19 -1.19
N ALA A 56 10.01 -4.20 -0.53
CA ALA A 56 11.42 -4.28 -0.17
C ALA A 56 11.65 -5.48 0.75
N LEU A 57 12.56 -6.36 0.35
CA LEU A 57 12.95 -7.54 1.09
C LEU A 57 14.03 -7.16 2.10
N ASP A 58 13.91 -7.68 3.32
CA ASP A 58 14.95 -7.53 4.33
C ASP A 58 16.15 -8.41 3.93
N THR A 59 17.37 -7.89 4.08
CA THR A 59 18.59 -8.59 3.67
C THR A 59 18.88 -9.82 4.56
N ASP A 60 18.31 -9.87 5.76
CA ASP A 60 18.37 -11.02 6.68
C ASP A 60 17.21 -12.02 6.52
N ALA A 61 16.30 -11.83 5.56
CA ALA A 61 15.16 -12.74 5.35
C ALA A 61 15.53 -13.97 4.47
N ASP A 62 15.88 -15.09 5.12
CA ASP A 62 16.03 -16.44 4.52
C ASP A 62 14.78 -16.93 3.73
N GLU A 63 13.64 -16.24 3.83
CA GLU A 63 12.40 -16.49 3.06
C GLU A 63 12.36 -15.67 1.77
N THR A 64 13.41 -15.76 0.96
CA THR A 64 13.36 -15.33 -0.44
C THR A 64 12.66 -16.43 -1.25
N ASP A 65 11.45 -16.16 -1.76
CA ASP A 65 10.77 -17.10 -2.65
C ASP A 65 11.41 -17.05 -4.04
N ASP A 66 12.43 -17.89 -4.25
CA ASP A 66 13.27 -17.96 -5.47
C ASP A 66 12.50 -18.13 -6.79
N ALA A 67 11.19 -18.41 -6.73
CA ALA A 67 10.29 -18.52 -7.88
C ALA A 67 9.63 -17.19 -8.27
N ALA A 68 9.58 -16.20 -7.37
CA ALA A 68 8.99 -14.90 -7.64
C ALA A 68 10.02 -13.91 -8.20
N PRO A 69 9.64 -13.00 -9.11
CA PRO A 69 10.57 -12.03 -9.68
C PRO A 69 10.97 -10.96 -8.67
N HIS A 70 12.25 -10.64 -8.64
CA HIS A 70 12.80 -9.52 -7.87
C HIS A 70 13.19 -8.36 -8.78
N VAL A 71 12.96 -7.14 -8.32
CA VAL A 71 13.29 -5.88 -8.97
C VAL A 71 14.09 -5.02 -7.99
N GLN A 72 15.20 -4.45 -8.47
CA GLN A 72 15.97 -3.48 -7.72
C GLN A 72 15.31 -2.11 -7.87
N MET A 73 14.87 -1.51 -6.75
CA MET A 73 14.16 -0.23 -6.73
C MET A 73 14.88 0.77 -5.83
N GLY A 74 14.74 2.06 -6.14
CA GLY A 74 15.43 3.13 -5.44
C GLY A 74 16.88 3.35 -5.89
N GLY A 75 17.60 4.16 -5.12
CA GLY A 75 18.96 4.58 -5.43
C GLY A 75 19.04 5.83 -6.31
N ALA A 76 20.27 6.23 -6.63
CA ALA A 76 20.57 7.54 -7.18
C ALA A 76 19.93 7.80 -8.56
N GLY A 77 18.80 8.52 -8.55
CA GLY A 77 18.04 8.89 -9.75
C GLY A 77 16.72 8.13 -9.93
N ALA A 78 16.39 7.20 -9.04
CA ALA A 78 15.07 6.59 -8.96
C ALA A 78 14.00 7.63 -8.62
N ARG A 79 12.79 7.44 -9.15
CA ARG A 79 11.63 8.32 -8.90
C ARG A 79 10.59 7.58 -8.07
N LEU A 80 10.92 7.41 -6.79
CA LEU A 80 10.03 6.76 -5.83
C LEU A 80 8.82 7.65 -5.48
N LEU A 81 7.69 7.00 -5.23
CA LEU A 81 6.42 7.58 -4.80
C LEU A 81 6.04 7.10 -3.39
N GLY A 82 5.23 7.89 -2.69
CA GLY A 82 4.72 7.56 -1.35
C GLY A 82 5.73 7.71 -0.22
N GLY A 83 5.35 7.22 0.96
CA GLY A 83 6.15 7.19 2.18
C GLY A 83 7.20 6.08 2.21
N ARG A 84 7.33 5.26 1.14
CA ARG A 84 8.36 4.22 0.96
C ARG A 84 8.40 3.19 2.10
N GLY A 85 7.24 2.95 2.73
CA GLY A 85 7.14 2.10 3.93
C GLY A 85 7.99 2.56 5.12
N GLY A 86 8.44 3.82 5.15
CA GLY A 86 9.33 4.36 6.19
C GLY A 86 10.83 4.14 5.96
N LEU A 87 11.26 3.66 4.77
CA LEU A 87 12.69 3.48 4.44
C LEU A 87 13.39 4.84 4.21
N PRO A 88 14.41 5.20 5.02
CA PRO A 88 15.03 6.53 4.98
C PRO A 88 15.97 6.75 3.79
N ASP A 89 16.71 5.72 3.35
CA ASP A 89 17.86 5.89 2.44
C ASP A 89 17.60 5.50 0.97
N SER A 90 16.35 5.17 0.62
CA SER A 90 15.95 4.70 -0.73
C SER A 90 16.06 5.69 -1.91
N ASP A 91 16.50 6.93 -1.68
CA ASP A 91 16.98 7.85 -2.76
C ASP A 91 18.45 7.62 -3.13
N THR A 92 19.20 6.95 -2.26
CA THR A 92 20.66 6.80 -2.34
C THR A 92 21.06 5.34 -2.51
N GLU A 93 20.38 4.44 -1.80
CA GLU A 93 20.59 2.99 -1.86
C GLU A 93 19.48 2.29 -2.64
N SER A 94 19.85 1.30 -3.43
CA SER A 94 18.92 0.42 -4.14
C SER A 94 18.56 -0.77 -3.25
N TYR A 95 17.27 -1.08 -3.14
CA TYR A 95 16.74 -2.17 -2.35
C TYR A 95 16.28 -3.30 -3.27
N ASP A 96 16.58 -4.55 -2.88
CA ASP A 96 15.97 -5.70 -3.53
C ASP A 96 14.50 -5.77 -3.12
N CYS A 97 13.60 -5.76 -4.12
CA CYS A 97 12.17 -5.74 -3.89
C CYS A 97 11.51 -6.90 -4.62
N LEU A 98 10.62 -7.61 -3.93
CA LEU A 98 9.71 -8.57 -4.55
C LEU A 98 8.75 -7.83 -5.47
N TYR A 99 8.83 -8.07 -6.77
CA TYR A 99 7.94 -7.45 -7.76
C TYR A 99 6.51 -7.96 -7.55
N LEU A 100 5.56 -7.03 -7.40
CA LEU A 100 4.15 -7.36 -7.17
C LEU A 100 3.30 -7.23 -8.43
N TRP A 101 3.40 -6.06 -9.08
CA TRP A 101 2.65 -5.66 -10.27
C TRP A 101 3.17 -4.30 -10.75
N ALA A 102 2.79 -3.90 -11.96
CA ALA A 102 3.05 -2.56 -12.48
C ALA A 102 1.81 -1.97 -13.16
N VAL A 103 1.78 -0.65 -13.32
CA VAL A 103 0.82 0.03 -14.20
C VAL A 103 1.57 0.85 -15.24
N GLN A 104 1.34 0.55 -16.51
CA GLN A 104 1.89 1.24 -17.66
C GLN A 104 0.85 2.19 -18.27
N ILE A 105 1.29 3.35 -18.75
CA ILE A 105 0.49 4.20 -19.62
C ILE A 105 0.53 3.66 -21.05
N SER A 106 -0.63 3.49 -21.65
CA SER A 106 -0.80 3.14 -23.06
C SER A 106 -1.42 4.29 -23.85
N LEU A 107 -1.16 4.29 -25.15
CA LEU A 107 -1.65 5.29 -26.12
C LEU A 107 -2.90 4.81 -26.88
N VAL A 108 -3.49 3.68 -26.47
CA VAL A 108 -4.69 3.11 -27.08
C VAL A 108 -5.95 3.81 -26.52
N GLU A 109 -6.87 4.20 -27.41
CA GLU A 109 -8.14 4.83 -27.03
C GLU A 109 -9.03 3.85 -26.23
N GLY A 110 -9.34 4.18 -24.98
CA GLY A 110 -10.12 3.32 -24.06
C GLY A 110 -9.27 2.56 -23.03
N GLU A 111 -7.95 2.58 -23.15
CA GLU A 111 -7.03 1.69 -22.44
C GLU A 111 -5.82 2.46 -21.88
N ARG A 112 -6.03 3.69 -21.38
CA ARG A 112 -4.94 4.60 -20.95
C ARG A 112 -4.02 3.99 -19.89
N PHE A 113 -4.56 3.20 -18.96
CA PHE A 113 -3.81 2.51 -17.91
C PHE A 113 -3.93 1.00 -18.10
N ILE A 114 -2.80 0.33 -18.29
CA ILE A 114 -2.70 -1.13 -18.37
C ILE A 114 -2.00 -1.61 -17.10
N LYS A 115 -2.57 -2.61 -16.44
CA LYS A 115 -1.99 -3.27 -15.27
C LYS A 115 -1.31 -4.57 -15.69
N LEU A 116 -0.04 -4.65 -15.37
CA LEU A 116 0.77 -5.85 -15.48
C LEU A 116 0.72 -6.59 -14.13
N ASP A 117 0.53 -7.89 -14.14
CA ASP A 117 0.57 -8.72 -12.92
C ASP A 117 2.01 -9.03 -12.47
N GLN A 118 2.16 -9.98 -11.53
CA GLN A 118 3.46 -10.44 -11.00
C GLN A 118 4.34 -11.14 -12.04
N ASP A 119 3.79 -11.69 -13.13
CA ASP A 119 4.56 -12.29 -14.22
C ASP A 119 4.94 -11.25 -15.29
N GLY A 120 4.38 -10.04 -15.19
CA GLY A 120 4.52 -8.96 -16.17
C GLY A 120 3.48 -9.03 -17.30
N ASP A 121 2.47 -9.90 -17.17
CA ASP A 121 1.42 -10.09 -18.17
C ASP A 121 0.25 -9.11 -17.95
N GLU A 122 -0.36 -8.66 -19.05
CA GLU A 122 -1.47 -7.70 -19.05
C GLU A 122 -2.75 -8.32 -18.44
N CYS A 123 -3.08 -7.93 -17.21
CA CYS A 123 -4.21 -8.52 -16.46
C CYS A 123 -5.48 -7.66 -16.43
N ALA A 124 -5.37 -6.34 -16.62
CA ALA A 124 -6.49 -5.40 -16.67
C ALA A 124 -6.13 -4.09 -17.39
N TRP A 125 -7.13 -3.39 -17.91
CA TRP A 125 -6.97 -2.08 -18.55
C TRP A 125 -8.18 -1.16 -18.30
N SER A 126 -7.97 0.16 -18.23
CA SER A 126 -9.04 1.17 -18.15
C SER A 126 -8.55 2.57 -18.58
N ASP A 127 -9.48 3.46 -18.91
CA ASP A 127 -9.23 4.91 -19.03
C ASP A 127 -8.97 5.60 -17.68
N GLN A 128 -9.42 5.01 -16.56
CA GLN A 128 -9.22 5.57 -15.21
C GLN A 128 -8.35 4.67 -14.35
N LEU A 129 -7.39 5.29 -13.66
CA LEU A 129 -6.46 4.57 -12.81
C LEU A 129 -7.16 3.85 -11.64
N THR A 130 -8.21 4.44 -11.07
CA THR A 130 -9.00 3.86 -9.97
C THR A 130 -9.63 2.50 -10.30
N ASP A 131 -9.87 2.21 -11.59
CA ASP A 131 -10.52 0.97 -12.01
C ASP A 131 -9.54 -0.20 -12.11
N VAL A 132 -8.22 0.07 -12.20
CA VAL A 132 -7.17 -0.96 -12.24
C VAL A 132 -6.45 -1.17 -10.89
N LEU A 133 -6.48 -0.16 -10.01
CA LEU A 133 -5.86 -0.27 -8.68
C LEU A 133 -6.58 -1.32 -7.81
N PRO A 134 -5.83 -2.13 -7.04
CA PRO A 134 -6.41 -3.18 -6.19
C PRO A 134 -7.26 -2.62 -5.03
N PHE A 135 -7.00 -1.38 -4.63
CA PHE A 135 -7.84 -0.61 -3.73
C PHE A 135 -8.38 0.57 -4.52
N ALA A 136 -9.68 0.57 -4.78
CA ALA A 136 -10.35 1.83 -5.06
C ALA A 136 -10.28 2.66 -3.78
N LEU A 137 -9.32 3.58 -3.71
CA LEU A 137 -9.27 4.65 -2.70
C LEU A 137 -10.38 5.68 -2.99
N SER A 138 -11.62 5.19 -3.07
CA SER A 138 -12.77 5.99 -2.69
C SER A 138 -12.54 6.46 -1.26
N GLU A 139 -12.95 7.68 -0.95
CA GLU A 139 -13.07 8.19 0.43
C GLU A 139 -14.27 7.53 1.15
N ASP A 140 -14.51 6.23 0.93
CA ASP A 140 -15.37 5.38 1.73
C ASP A 140 -14.66 5.13 3.06
N GLU A 141 -14.72 6.16 3.91
CA GLU A 141 -14.91 6.07 5.35
C GLU A 141 -14.14 4.89 5.98
N LEU A 142 -12.88 5.17 6.35
CA LEU A 142 -12.27 4.49 7.51
C LEU A 142 -13.37 4.43 8.57
N PRO A 143 -13.82 3.23 9.02
CA PRO A 143 -14.77 3.19 10.12
C PRO A 143 -14.12 3.99 11.25
N PRO A 144 -14.88 4.88 11.93
CA PRO A 144 -14.32 5.60 13.06
C PRO A 144 -13.69 4.57 13.99
N ASP A 145 -12.48 4.86 14.47
CA ASP A 145 -11.83 4.08 15.51
C ASP A 145 -12.81 4.09 16.69
N ASP A 146 -13.57 3.01 16.83
CA ASP A 146 -14.53 2.83 17.91
C ASP A 146 -13.69 2.42 19.11
N ASP A 147 -13.04 3.43 19.70
CA ASP A 147 -12.56 3.44 21.07
C ASP A 147 -13.79 3.21 21.98
N GLU A 148 -14.34 1.99 21.96
CA GLU A 148 -15.26 1.49 22.97
C GLU A 148 -14.45 1.36 24.27
N ASP A 149 -14.39 2.49 24.98
CA ASP A 149 -13.90 2.65 26.34
C ASP A 149 -14.77 1.74 27.23
N ASP A 150 -14.29 0.50 27.44
CA ASP A 150 -14.96 -0.56 28.18
C ASP A 150 -14.96 -0.22 29.69
N GLU A 151 -15.76 0.79 30.05
CA GLU A 151 -16.12 1.17 31.41
C GLU A 151 -17.06 0.11 32.03
N ASP A 152 -16.52 -0.97 32.61
CA ASP A 152 -17.29 -1.91 33.46
C ASP A 152 -16.44 -2.32 34.69
N ASP A 153 -16.42 -1.52 35.76
CA ASP A 153 -17.35 -1.51 36.91
C ASP A 153 -16.91 -2.47 38.05
N GLU A 154 -15.95 -2.01 38.89
CA GLU A 154 -15.59 -2.71 40.15
C GLU A 154 -16.58 -2.35 41.28
N ASP A 155 -17.73 -3.02 41.25
CA ASP A 155 -18.69 -3.30 42.33
C ASP A 155 -18.66 -2.38 43.58
N GLY A 156 -19.63 -1.46 43.65
CA GLY A 156 -20.00 -0.76 44.87
C GLY A 156 -20.55 -1.70 45.96
N ALA A 157 -20.07 -1.53 47.19
CA ALA A 157 -20.40 -2.39 48.33
C ALA A 157 -21.88 -2.36 48.75
N ASP A 158 -22.35 -3.47 49.35
CA ASP A 158 -23.42 -3.41 50.35
C ASP A 158 -23.22 -4.42 51.51
N ASP A 159 -23.62 -3.97 52.70
CA ASP A 159 -23.46 -4.62 54.01
C ASP A 159 -24.81 -5.20 54.46
N ASP A 160 -24.96 -6.53 54.52
CA ASP A 160 -26.15 -7.14 55.12
C ASP A 160 -25.85 -8.48 55.82
N GLY A 161 -25.64 -8.42 57.13
CA GLY A 161 -25.36 -9.58 57.97
C GLY A 161 -26.60 -10.12 58.72
N PRO A 162 -26.85 -11.45 58.73
CA PRO A 162 -27.88 -12.02 59.58
C PRO A 162 -27.33 -12.75 60.82
N GLY A 163 -27.41 -12.07 61.97
CA GLY A 163 -27.75 -12.63 63.28
C GLY A 163 -27.03 -13.87 63.83
N HIS A 164 -26.16 -13.65 64.83
CA HIS A 164 -25.87 -14.67 65.85
C HIS A 164 -26.15 -14.14 67.27
N ASN A 165 -27.44 -14.09 67.63
CA ASN A 165 -27.90 -13.69 68.95
C ASN A 165 -27.83 -14.84 69.97
N GLY A 166 -26.80 -14.80 70.83
CA GLY A 166 -26.93 -14.95 72.30
C GLY A 166 -27.24 -16.32 72.94
N ASP A 167 -26.56 -16.57 74.07
CA ASP A 167 -26.91 -17.48 75.19
C ASP A 167 -27.17 -18.97 74.86
N THR A 168 -26.44 -19.97 75.36
CA THR A 168 -25.72 -20.15 76.64
C THR A 168 -24.52 -21.11 76.42
N HIS A 169 -23.69 -21.55 77.38
CA HIS A 169 -23.67 -21.44 78.85
C HIS A 169 -22.22 -21.45 79.38
N ARG A 170 -22.05 -21.57 80.70
CA ARG A 170 -20.75 -21.74 81.38
C ARG A 170 -20.90 -22.81 82.48
N HIS A 171 -20.00 -23.79 82.58
CA HIS A 171 -19.56 -24.38 83.85
C HIS A 171 -18.32 -25.26 83.70
#